data_AF-A0A9X0HR14-F1
#
_entry.id   AF-A0A9X0HR14-F1
#
_cell.length_a   1.000
_cell.length_b   1.000
_cell.length_c   1.000
_cell.angle_alpha   90.00
_cell.angle_beta   90.00
_cell.angle_gamma   90.00
#
_symmetry.space_group_name_H-M   'P 1'
#
loop_
_entity.id
_entity.type
_entity.pdbx_description
1 polymer ?
#
loop_
_entity_poly.entity_id
_entity_poly.type
_entity_poly.pdbx_seq_one_letter_code
_entity_poly.pdbx_strand_id
1 'polypeptide(L)'
;MFGHPNRDGAPPRALITAAAADLLRRLQDRHGALMFHQSGGCCDGSSPMCYPDGEFVVGDRDVLLAVLDVGEGVPVWISGPQFDAWKHTQLVIDVVPGRGGGFSVEAPEGVRFLSRGRAFTDAENRLLAEQQTITGAAFARGERPPPSDTHIVIDVDAIDACPIPNAPSG
;
A
#
# COMPACT_ATOMS: atom_id res chain seq x y z
N MET A 1 -23.56 3.69 15.58
CA MET A 1 -23.78 4.49 14.36
C MET A 1 -22.57 4.26 13.48
N PHE A 2 -22.55 3.15 12.74
CA PHE A 2 -21.42 2.80 11.88
C PHE A 2 -21.64 3.52 10.55
N GLY A 3 -20.73 4.45 10.24
CA GLY A 3 -20.77 5.21 9.00
C GLY A 3 -20.74 4.28 7.79
N HIS A 4 -21.63 4.53 6.83
CA HIS A 4 -21.50 3.91 5.52
C HIS A 4 -20.21 4.45 4.88
N PRO A 5 -19.31 3.60 4.36
CA PRO A 5 -18.17 4.10 3.60
C PRO A 5 -18.72 4.82 2.36
N ASN A 6 -18.19 6.00 2.10
CA ASN A 6 -18.47 6.79 0.92
C ASN A 6 -18.17 5.94 -0.34
N ARG A 7 -19.21 5.48 -1.06
CA ARG A 7 -19.08 4.59 -2.22
C ARG A 7 -18.78 5.33 -3.53
N ASP A 8 -18.58 6.65 -3.48
CA ASP A 8 -18.52 7.51 -4.67
C ASP A 8 -17.09 8.00 -5.02
N GLY A 9 -16.06 7.54 -4.30
CA GLY A 9 -14.65 7.87 -4.56
C GLY A 9 -13.87 6.73 -5.22
N ALA A 10 -12.76 7.04 -5.90
CA ALA A 10 -11.87 5.98 -6.38
C ALA A 10 -11.29 5.19 -5.20
N PRO A 11 -11.09 3.86 -5.34
CA PRO A 11 -10.58 3.04 -4.26
C PRO A 11 -9.13 3.42 -3.92
N PRO A 12 -8.67 3.14 -2.69
CA PRO A 12 -7.27 3.33 -2.36
C PRO A 12 -6.37 2.39 -3.17
N ARG A 13 -5.19 2.88 -3.55
CA ARG A 13 -4.21 2.07 -4.31
C ARG A 13 -3.41 1.10 -3.46
N ALA A 14 -3.27 1.38 -2.17
CA ALA A 14 -2.62 0.49 -1.22
C ALA A 14 -3.45 0.34 0.06
N LEU A 15 -3.42 -0.87 0.62
CA LEU A 15 -4.05 -1.29 1.86
C LEU A 15 -3.01 -1.99 2.75
N ILE A 16 -3.33 -2.17 4.02
CA ILE A 16 -2.52 -2.93 4.97
C ILE A 16 -3.39 -3.88 5.78
N THR A 17 -2.92 -5.11 6.02
CA THR A 17 -3.64 -6.05 6.90
C THR A 17 -3.54 -5.62 8.36
N ALA A 18 -4.50 -6.02 9.19
CA ALA A 18 -4.45 -5.73 10.63
C ALA A 18 -3.15 -6.23 11.29
N ALA A 19 -2.69 -7.44 10.93
CA ALA A 19 -1.45 -8.00 11.43
C ALA A 19 -0.22 -7.18 11.04
N ALA A 20 -0.16 -6.72 9.77
CA ALA A 20 0.92 -5.87 9.31
C ALA A 20 0.88 -4.48 9.96
N ALA A 21 -0.32 -3.92 10.18
CA ALA A 21 -0.49 -2.65 10.88
C ALA A 21 -0.02 -2.75 12.34
N ASP A 22 -0.30 -3.85 13.04
CA ASP A 22 0.17 -4.06 14.41
C ASP A 22 1.69 -4.19 14.49
N LEU A 23 2.31 -4.89 13.54
CA LEU A 23 3.77 -4.90 13.43
C LEU A 23 4.31 -3.49 13.18
N LEU A 24 3.69 -2.74 12.26
CA LEU A 24 4.12 -1.41 11.89
C LEU A 24 4.07 -0.43 13.07
N ARG A 25 3.04 -0.49 13.92
CA ARG A 25 2.98 0.29 15.16
C ARG A 25 4.15 -0.02 16.10
N ARG A 26 4.45 -1.30 16.33
CA ARG A 26 5.60 -1.70 17.16
C ARG A 26 6.94 -1.24 16.58
N LEU A 27 7.06 -1.24 15.25
CA LEU A 27 8.24 -0.73 14.58
C LEU A 27 8.34 0.79 14.72
N GLN A 28 7.23 1.51 14.60
CA GLN A 28 7.19 2.97 14.80
C GLN A 28 7.61 3.35 16.23
N ASP A 29 7.18 2.60 17.25
CA ASP A 29 7.58 2.83 18.63
C ASP A 29 9.11 2.75 18.83
N ARG A 30 9.82 1.99 17.99
CA ARG A 30 11.27 1.76 18.09
C ARG A 30 12.10 2.62 17.15
N HIS A 31 11.57 2.92 15.98
CA HIS A 31 12.32 3.55 14.88
C HIS A 31 11.79 4.93 14.51
N GLY A 32 10.67 5.38 15.08
CA GLY A 32 10.01 6.63 14.73
C GLY A 32 9.13 6.50 13.49
N ALA A 33 8.96 7.60 12.75
CA ALA A 33 8.22 7.58 11.49
C ALA A 33 8.84 6.57 10.50
N LEU A 34 7.99 5.86 9.76
CA LEU A 34 8.38 4.82 8.82
C LEU A 34 7.79 5.13 7.45
N MET A 35 8.39 4.53 6.41
CA MET A 35 7.90 4.53 5.05
C MET A 35 8.07 3.16 4.40
N PHE A 36 7.25 2.88 3.39
CA PHE A 36 7.46 1.74 2.49
C PHE A 36 7.99 2.20 1.13
N HIS A 37 8.87 1.39 0.55
CA HIS A 37 9.19 1.47 -0.88
C HIS A 37 9.04 0.12 -1.55
N GLN A 38 8.25 0.09 -2.62
CA GLN A 38 8.04 -1.05 -3.50
C GLN A 38 8.91 -0.88 -4.75
N SER A 39 10.06 -1.54 -4.78
CA SER A 39 10.94 -1.56 -5.96
C SER A 39 10.76 -2.84 -6.79
N GLY A 40 10.96 -2.72 -8.11
CA GLY A 40 11.04 -3.85 -9.03
C GLY A 40 12.48 -4.37 -9.12
N GLY A 41 12.89 -5.25 -8.20
CA GLY A 41 14.24 -5.84 -8.16
C GLY A 41 14.30 -7.26 -8.76
N CYS A 42 15.40 -7.60 -9.45
CA CYS A 42 15.55 -8.81 -10.27
C CYS A 42 15.77 -10.13 -9.49
N CYS A 43 16.06 -10.12 -8.19
CA CYS A 43 16.48 -11.35 -7.48
C CYS A 43 15.62 -11.78 -6.27
N ASP A 44 14.71 -10.96 -5.76
CA ASP A 44 13.69 -11.36 -4.75
C ASP A 44 12.34 -10.63 -5.00
N GLY A 45 12.17 -10.10 -6.22
CA GLY A 45 11.27 -9.00 -6.56
C GLY A 45 9.79 -9.23 -6.24
N SER A 46 9.33 -8.58 -5.17
CA SER A 46 7.94 -8.13 -4.95
C SER A 46 7.68 -7.72 -3.50
N SER A 47 8.56 -8.02 -2.54
CA SER A 47 8.33 -7.65 -1.13
C SER A 47 8.46 -6.14 -0.92
N PRO A 48 7.53 -5.49 -0.19
CA PRO A 48 7.62 -4.07 0.14
C PRO A 48 8.66 -3.92 1.24
N MET A 49 9.60 -2.98 1.07
CA MET A 49 10.66 -2.74 2.06
C MET A 49 10.25 -1.59 2.97
N CYS A 50 10.38 -1.78 4.28
CA CYS A 50 10.05 -0.79 5.31
C CYS A 50 11.34 -0.12 5.81
N TYR A 51 11.38 1.21 5.79
CA TYR A 51 12.51 2.03 6.22
C TYR A 51 12.06 3.08 7.24
N PRO A 52 12.96 3.61 8.09
CA PRO A 52 12.71 4.88 8.76
C PRO A 52 12.43 5.96 7.72
N ASP A 53 11.48 6.85 8.01
CA ASP A 53 11.09 7.90 7.06
C ASP A 53 12.27 8.81 6.74
N GLY A 54 12.50 9.06 5.46
CA GLY A 54 13.64 9.81 4.94
C GLY A 54 14.97 9.05 4.81
N GLU A 55 15.09 7.80 5.28
CA GLU A 55 16.32 7.01 5.09
C GLU A 55 16.40 6.33 3.71
N PHE A 56 15.26 6.17 3.02
CA PHE A 56 15.22 5.80 1.62
C PHE A 56 15.04 7.06 0.74
N VAL A 57 15.90 7.23 -0.27
CA VAL A 57 15.81 8.35 -1.21
C VAL A 57 14.70 8.07 -2.22
N VAL A 58 13.55 8.73 -2.04
CA VAL A 58 12.43 8.71 -3.01
C VAL A 58 12.86 9.43 -4.28
N GLY A 59 12.81 8.74 -5.42
CA GLY A 59 13.15 9.31 -6.72
C GLY A 59 12.06 10.22 -7.27
N ASP A 60 12.43 11.17 -8.14
CA ASP A 60 11.49 12.13 -8.76
C ASP A 60 10.28 11.48 -9.45
N ARG A 61 10.47 10.26 -9.96
CA ARG A 61 9.46 9.47 -10.68
C ARG A 61 8.79 8.39 -9.83
N ASP A 62 9.19 8.25 -8.57
CA ASP A 62 8.46 7.36 -7.66
C ASP A 62 7.07 7.94 -7.44
N VAL A 63 6.10 7.07 -7.27
CA VAL A 63 4.69 7.44 -7.09
C VAL A 63 4.27 7.09 -5.67
N LEU A 64 3.61 8.04 -5.01
CA LEU A 64 2.96 7.79 -3.72
C LEU A 64 1.65 7.05 -3.98
N LEU A 65 1.58 5.78 -3.58
CA LEU A 65 0.37 4.96 -3.74
C LEU A 65 -0.69 5.31 -2.70
N ALA A 66 -0.27 5.47 -1.46
CA ALA A 66 -1.13 5.82 -0.33
C ALA A 66 -0.31 6.36 0.84
N VAL A 67 -1.00 6.97 1.79
CA VAL A 67 -0.50 7.15 3.16
C VAL A 67 -1.37 6.26 4.04
N LEU A 68 -0.80 5.17 4.55
CA LEU A 68 -1.53 4.22 5.40
C LEU A 68 -1.89 4.89 6.73
N ASP A 69 -3.12 4.67 7.17
CA ASP A 69 -3.64 5.20 8.43
C ASP A 69 -3.17 4.33 9.62
N VAL A 70 -1.86 4.38 9.88
CA VAL A 70 -1.19 3.68 10.99
C VAL A 70 -0.23 4.66 11.69
N GLY A 71 -0.49 4.94 12.96
CA GLY A 71 0.27 5.94 13.72
C GLY A 71 0.02 7.34 13.18
N GLU A 72 1.08 8.08 12.86
CA GLU A 72 1.01 9.42 12.26
C GLU A 72 0.86 9.41 10.73
N GLY A 73 0.70 8.22 10.13
CA GLY A 73 0.65 8.01 8.70
C GLY A 73 1.94 7.39 8.16
N VAL A 74 1.82 6.40 7.28
CA VAL A 74 2.98 5.73 6.67
C VAL A 74 2.90 5.81 5.14
N PRO A 75 3.76 6.59 4.47
CA PRO A 75 3.73 6.70 3.02
C PRO A 75 4.23 5.41 2.36
N VAL A 76 3.52 4.99 1.32
CA VAL A 76 3.85 3.83 0.49
C VAL A 76 4.25 4.31 -0.90
N TRP A 77 5.53 4.20 -1.20
CA TRP A 77 6.11 4.57 -2.48
C TRP A 77 6.28 3.36 -3.38
N ILE A 78 6.18 3.57 -4.69
CA ILE A 78 6.49 2.58 -5.71
C ILE A 78 7.30 3.24 -6.83
N SER A 79 8.23 2.53 -7.45
CA SER A 79 8.97 3.12 -8.57
C SER A 79 8.07 3.40 -9.76
N GLY A 80 8.37 4.44 -10.56
CA GLY A 80 7.59 4.79 -11.75
C GLY A 80 7.35 3.61 -12.73
N PRO A 81 8.40 2.87 -13.16
CA PRO A 81 8.21 1.71 -14.03
C PRO A 81 7.35 0.60 -13.39
N GLN A 82 7.49 0.37 -12.09
CA GLN A 82 6.68 -0.61 -11.38
C GLN A 82 5.22 -0.14 -11.26
N PHE A 83 5.00 1.16 -11.03
CA PHE A 83 3.66 1.75 -11.04
C PHE A 83 2.99 1.53 -12.41
N ASP A 84 3.66 1.80 -13.52
CA ASP A 84 3.08 1.58 -14.85
C ASP A 84 2.65 0.13 -15.07
N ALA A 85 3.44 -0.81 -14.55
CA ALA A 85 3.14 -2.23 -14.62
C ALA A 85 2.04 -2.69 -13.64
N TRP A 86 1.81 -2.00 -12.52
CA TRP A 86 0.91 -2.44 -11.43
C TRP A 86 -0.25 -1.49 -11.13
N LYS A 87 -0.41 -0.37 -11.85
CA LYS A 87 -1.44 0.64 -11.59
C LYS A 87 -2.89 0.15 -11.66
N HIS A 88 -3.11 -1.02 -12.23
CA HIS A 88 -4.39 -1.72 -12.34
C HIS A 88 -4.60 -2.76 -11.21
N THR A 89 -3.72 -2.76 -10.22
CA THR A 89 -3.71 -3.68 -9.08
C THR A 89 -3.69 -2.89 -7.78
N GLN A 90 -4.59 -3.23 -6.86
CA GLN A 90 -4.57 -2.78 -5.48
C GLN A 90 -3.46 -3.53 -4.73
N LEU A 91 -2.54 -2.79 -4.15
CA LEU A 91 -1.48 -3.35 -3.32
C LEU A 91 -2.02 -3.60 -1.91
N VAL A 92 -1.76 -4.77 -1.35
CA VAL A 92 -2.06 -5.07 0.06
C VAL A 92 -0.77 -5.47 0.75
N ILE A 93 -0.35 -4.67 1.72
CA ILE A 93 0.81 -4.95 2.55
C ILE A 93 0.36 -5.87 3.68
N ASP A 94 0.93 -7.06 3.70
CA ASP A 94 0.70 -8.09 4.70
C ASP A 94 2.02 -8.44 5.41
N VAL A 95 1.97 -9.30 6.42
CA VAL A 95 3.13 -9.79 7.15
C VAL A 95 3.08 -11.30 7.28
N VAL A 96 4.21 -11.96 7.06
CA VAL A 96 4.35 -13.41 7.19
C VAL A 96 5.64 -13.78 7.93
N PRO A 97 5.72 -14.94 8.59
CA PRO A 97 6.98 -15.46 9.10
C PRO A 97 8.01 -15.62 7.98
N GLY A 98 9.27 -15.27 8.26
CA GLY A 98 10.35 -15.42 7.29
C GLY A 98 11.43 -14.37 7.45
N ARG A 99 12.51 -14.54 6.69
CA ARG A 99 13.60 -13.56 6.67
C ARG A 99 13.17 -12.36 5.82
N GLY A 100 13.13 -11.18 6.43
CA GLY A 100 12.95 -9.91 5.71
C GLY A 100 14.13 -9.58 4.80
N GLY A 101 13.94 -8.63 3.89
CA GLY A 101 15.04 -8.07 3.11
C GLY A 101 16.06 -7.44 4.07
N GLY A 102 17.36 -7.61 3.82
CA GLY A 102 18.42 -7.24 4.77
C GLY A 102 18.46 -5.75 5.17
N PHE A 103 17.75 -4.88 4.46
CA PHE A 103 17.64 -3.45 4.74
C PHE A 103 16.28 -3.04 5.34
N SER A 104 15.34 -3.97 5.49
CA SER A 104 14.00 -3.69 6.01
C SER A 104 14.01 -3.74 7.54
N VAL A 105 13.34 -2.80 8.21
CA VAL A 105 13.41 -2.65 9.67
C VAL A 105 12.81 -3.82 10.46
N GLU A 106 11.91 -4.60 9.85
CA GLU A 106 11.34 -5.80 10.48
C GLU A 106 12.25 -7.03 10.40
N ALA A 107 13.34 -6.98 9.62
CA ALA A 107 14.21 -8.14 9.41
C ALA A 107 14.71 -8.83 10.71
N PRO A 108 14.99 -8.12 11.83
CA PRO A 108 15.36 -8.75 13.10
C PRO A 108 14.21 -9.49 13.82
N GLU A 109 12.96 -9.27 13.44
CA GLU A 109 11.76 -9.82 14.11
C GLU A 109 11.40 -11.24 13.66
N GLY A 110 12.14 -11.83 12.72
CA GLY A 110 11.84 -13.16 12.17
C GLY A 110 10.56 -13.20 11.29
N VAL A 111 10.07 -12.03 10.90
CA VAL A 111 8.96 -11.84 9.96
C VAL A 111 9.42 -10.97 8.78
N ARG A 112 8.59 -10.91 7.75
CA ARG A 112 8.78 -10.01 6.61
C ARG A 112 7.46 -9.45 6.14
N PHE A 113 7.48 -8.24 5.60
CA PHE A 113 6.33 -7.75 4.86
C PHE A 113 6.19 -8.48 3.52
N LEU A 114 4.94 -8.61 3.06
CA LEU A 114 4.56 -9.28 1.83
C LEU A 114 3.57 -8.41 1.08
N SER A 115 3.83 -8.18 -0.20
CA SER A 115 2.89 -7.52 -1.09
C SER A 115 1.98 -8.56 -1.73
N ARG A 116 0.67 -8.36 -1.58
CA ARG A 116 -0.37 -9.08 -2.31
C ARG A 116 -1.07 -8.11 -3.25
N GLY A 117 -1.67 -8.65 -4.31
CA GLY A 117 -2.31 -7.85 -5.34
C GLY A 117 -3.74 -8.27 -5.58
N ARG A 118 -4.66 -7.30 -5.67
CA ARG A 118 -6.02 -7.49 -6.19
C ARG A 118 -6.18 -6.72 -7.49
N ALA A 119 -6.67 -7.34 -8.54
CA ALA A 119 -7.05 -6.57 -9.73
C ALA A 119 -8.15 -5.55 -9.37
N PHE A 120 -8.00 -4.32 -9.84
CA PHE A 120 -9.11 -3.37 -9.84
C PHE A 120 -10.14 -3.78 -10.88
N THR A 121 -11.41 -3.56 -10.57
CA THR A 121 -12.50 -3.66 -11.55
C THR A 121 -12.40 -2.55 -12.59
N ASP A 122 -13.07 -2.70 -13.73
CA ASP A 122 -13.11 -1.65 -14.75
C ASP A 122 -13.70 -0.33 -14.23
N ALA A 123 -14.70 -0.41 -13.34
CA ALA A 123 -15.29 0.77 -12.72
C ALA A 123 -14.27 1.50 -11.84
N GLU A 124 -13.53 0.76 -11.03
CA GLU A 124 -12.46 1.29 -10.18
C GLU A 124 -11.31 1.88 -11.02
N ASN A 125 -10.89 1.19 -12.07
CA ASN A 125 -9.86 1.68 -12.99
C ASN A 125 -10.28 3.00 -13.66
N ARG A 126 -11.56 3.17 -14.01
CA ARG A 126 -12.07 4.45 -14.54
C ARG A 126 -11.96 5.58 -13.51
N LEU A 127 -12.40 5.36 -12.27
CA LEU A 127 -12.29 6.34 -11.20
C LEU A 127 -10.82 6.70 -10.91
N LEU A 128 -9.94 5.70 -10.91
CA LEU A 128 -8.51 5.85 -10.67
C LEU A 128 -7.77 6.57 -11.82
N ALA A 129 -8.29 6.51 -13.05
CA ALA A 129 -7.71 7.20 -14.20
C ALA A 129 -7.97 8.71 -14.17
N GLU A 130 -9.01 9.15 -13.46
CA GLU A 130 -9.34 10.55 -13.25
C GLU A 130 -8.50 11.19 -12.11
N GLN A 131 -7.82 10.38 -11.31
CA GLN A 131 -6.98 10.86 -10.22
C GLN A 131 -5.56 11.18 -10.66
N GLN A 132 -5.10 12.38 -10.31
CA GLN A 132 -3.69 12.73 -10.45
C GLN A 132 -2.84 11.94 -9.44
N THR A 133 -1.79 11.30 -9.94
CA THR A 133 -0.78 10.66 -9.09
C THR A 133 0.20 11.70 -8.55
N ILE A 134 0.61 11.53 -7.29
CA ILE A 134 1.65 12.36 -6.69
C ILE A 134 2.99 11.66 -6.88
N THR A 135 3.89 12.32 -7.61
CA THR A 135 5.26 11.83 -7.78
C THR A 135 6.18 12.32 -6.67
N GLY A 136 7.35 11.70 -6.50
CA GLY A 136 8.38 12.14 -5.56
C GLY A 136 8.75 13.61 -5.79
N ALA A 137 8.86 14.05 -7.05
CA ALA A 137 9.11 15.45 -7.37
C ALA A 137 7.96 16.38 -6.95
N ALA A 138 6.70 15.96 -7.12
CA ALA A 138 5.53 16.72 -6.67
C ALA A 138 5.46 16.82 -5.14
N PHE A 139 5.70 15.71 -4.46
CA PHE A 139 5.73 15.65 -3.01
C PHE A 139 6.86 16.52 -2.42
N ALA A 140 8.04 16.54 -3.04
CA ALA A 140 9.14 17.41 -2.65
C ALA A 140 8.80 18.91 -2.79
N ARG A 141 7.92 19.28 -3.73
CA ARG A 141 7.38 20.65 -3.87
C ARG A 141 6.26 20.99 -2.87
N GLY A 142 5.86 20.05 -2.03
CA GLY A 142 4.81 20.24 -1.01
C GLY A 142 3.42 19.74 -1.42
N GLU A 143 3.27 19.10 -2.59
CA GLU A 143 2.00 18.47 -2.95
C GLU A 143 1.73 17.28 -2.01
N ARG A 144 0.50 17.12 -1.53
CA ARG A 144 0.08 16.06 -0.60
C ARG A 144 -1.20 15.43 -1.09
N PRO A 145 -1.38 14.10 -0.91
CA PRO A 145 -2.63 13.46 -1.30
C PRO A 145 -3.78 14.00 -0.45
N PRO A 146 -5.01 13.99 -0.97
CA PRO A 146 -6.16 14.25 -0.11
C PRO A 146 -6.16 13.23 1.04
N PRO A 147 -6.61 13.62 2.25
CA PRO A 147 -6.81 12.67 3.33
C PRO A 147 -7.76 11.57 2.83
N SER A 148 -7.34 10.31 2.94
CA SER A 148 -8.15 9.16 2.59
C SER A 148 -8.51 8.34 3.82
N ASP A 149 -9.64 7.63 3.74
CA ASP A 149 -10.19 6.81 4.82
C ASP A 149 -9.22 5.70 5.26
N THR A 150 -9.45 5.14 6.45
CA THR A 150 -8.61 4.09 7.05
C THR A 150 -8.36 2.92 6.09
N HIS A 151 -7.08 2.63 5.83
CA HIS A 151 -6.61 1.63 4.85
C HIS A 151 -6.36 0.24 5.43
N ILE A 152 -6.90 -0.04 6.63
CA ILE A 152 -6.67 -1.31 7.34
C ILE A 152 -7.78 -2.31 6.99
N VAL A 153 -7.38 -3.49 6.53
CA VAL A 153 -8.29 -4.60 6.22
C VAL A 153 -8.05 -5.78 7.17
N ILE A 154 -9.13 -6.38 7.65
CA ILE A 154 -9.09 -7.45 8.66
C ILE A 154 -8.70 -8.79 8.04
N ASP A 155 -9.06 -9.03 6.78
CA ASP A 155 -8.84 -10.30 6.09
C ASP A 155 -8.33 -10.05 4.67
N VAL A 156 -7.32 -10.82 4.27
CA VAL A 156 -6.72 -10.80 2.94
C VAL A 156 -7.55 -11.63 1.95
N ASP A 157 -8.25 -12.66 2.43
CA ASP A 157 -9.11 -13.52 1.60
C ASP A 157 -10.39 -12.78 1.18
N ALA A 158 -10.82 -11.79 1.98
CA ALA A 158 -11.90 -10.87 1.61
C ALA A 158 -11.53 -9.95 0.43
N ILE A 159 -10.24 -9.87 0.07
CA ILE A 159 -9.74 -9.04 -1.02
C ILE A 159 -9.75 -9.82 -2.34
N ASP A 160 -9.49 -11.14 -2.33
CA ASP A 160 -9.56 -12.01 -3.52
C ASP A 160 -11.00 -12.44 -3.87
N ALA A 161 -11.97 -12.20 -2.97
CA ALA A 161 -13.37 -12.51 -3.20
C ALA A 161 -14.04 -11.47 -4.12
N CYS A 162 -13.89 -11.64 -5.43
CA CYS A 162 -14.85 -11.09 -6.38
C CYS A 162 -16.24 -11.69 -6.03
N PRO A 163 -17.26 -10.91 -5.67
CA PRO A 163 -18.60 -11.48 -5.50
C PRO A 163 -19.07 -11.90 -6.89
N ILE A 164 -19.16 -13.22 -7.12
CA ILE A 164 -19.81 -13.77 -8.31
C ILE A 164 -21.22 -13.17 -8.32
N PRO A 165 -21.62 -12.40 -9.36
CA PRO A 165 -22.99 -11.95 -9.48
C PRO A 165 -23.88 -13.19 -9.51
N ASN A 166 -24.81 -13.32 -8.56
CA ASN A 166 -25.84 -14.35 -8.63
C ASN A 166 -26.46 -14.32 -10.03
N ALA A 167 -26.36 -15.45 -10.74
CA ALA A 167 -27.08 -15.65 -11.98
C ALA A 167 -28.58 -15.42 -11.70
N PRO A 168 -29.31 -14.71 -12.60
CA PRO A 168 -30.74 -14.50 -12.40
C PRO A 168 -31.43 -15.86 -12.39
N SER A 169 -32.20 -16.10 -11.33
CA SER A 169 -33.14 -17.22 -11.27
C SER A 169 -34.20 -16.99 -12.35
N GLY A 170 -34.19 -17.84 -13.37
CA GLY A 170 -35.19 -17.93 -14.42
C GLY A 170 -35.46 -19.39 -14.74
#